data_AF-A0A1J0TYC0-F1
#
_entry.id   AF-A0A1J0TYC0-F1
#
_cell.length_a   1.000
_cell.length_b   1.000
_cell.length_c   1.000
_cell.angle_alpha   90.00
_cell.angle_beta   90.00
_cell.angle_gamma   90.00
#
_symmetry.space_group_name_H-M   'P 1'
#
loop_
_entity.id
_entity.type
_entity.pdbx_description
1 polymer ?
#
loop_
_entity_poly.entity_id
_entity_poly.type
_entity_poly.pdbx_seq_one_letter_code
_entity_poly.pdbx_strand_id
1 'polypeptide(L)'
;MPKTRATGTATRTTPLDWWAVTATIATTQQARFASSQHRYPSIDHAELIERGPTRVERRSVNTAAVPVLAVRRTDLETHTGTAEGQWLTVHALSWARYPLRQHRPGYTTPILLLLLALLCTITTFTDDNDSAGRLVALVAAAFLATGGAWLLRYRRHRFQERTWAADTEATSVAGLAAAETLLTPASPELYKTAVHSWINQHRTTTVDARLRRLRTRSSETCGSLSE
;
A
#
# COMPACT_ATOMS: atom_id res chain seq x y z
N MET A 1 12.31 61.58 -6.61
CA MET A 1 11.38 60.44 -6.52
C MET A 1 12.19 59.18 -6.25
N PRO A 2 12.15 58.60 -5.04
CA PRO A 2 12.91 57.39 -4.74
C PRO A 2 12.18 56.16 -5.31
N LYS A 3 12.92 55.36 -6.08
CA LYS A 3 12.49 54.03 -6.55
C LYS A 3 12.44 53.07 -5.36
N THR A 4 11.23 52.65 -5.00
CA THR A 4 10.99 51.55 -4.06
C THR A 4 11.55 50.25 -4.67
N ARG A 5 12.59 49.71 -4.04
CA ARG A 5 13.16 48.41 -4.37
C ARG A 5 12.24 47.34 -3.77
N ALA A 6 11.49 46.65 -4.63
CA ALA A 6 10.74 45.46 -4.22
C ALA A 6 11.73 44.33 -3.89
N THR A 7 12.07 44.17 -2.61
CA THR A 7 12.65 42.93 -2.08
C THR A 7 11.53 41.96 -1.73
N GLY A 8 10.96 41.37 -2.78
CA GLY A 8 10.14 40.17 -2.66
C GLY A 8 10.95 38.99 -3.17
N THR A 9 11.84 38.43 -2.34
CA THR A 9 12.40 37.10 -2.58
C THR A 9 11.30 36.08 -2.34
N ALA A 10 10.44 35.88 -3.34
CA ALA A 10 9.63 34.68 -3.41
C ALA A 10 10.61 33.51 -3.58
N THR A 11 10.94 32.84 -2.48
CA THR A 11 11.62 31.54 -2.52
C THR A 11 10.76 30.64 -3.38
N ARG A 12 11.23 30.39 -4.60
CA ARG A 12 10.56 29.52 -5.56
C ARG A 12 10.68 28.11 -5.00
N THR A 13 9.73 27.70 -4.16
CA THR A 13 9.66 26.33 -3.65
C THR A 13 9.61 25.41 -4.84
N THR A 14 10.58 24.51 -4.95
CA THR A 14 10.55 23.50 -6.00
C THR A 14 9.35 22.58 -5.75
N PRO A 15 8.79 21.92 -6.78
CA PRO A 15 7.71 20.97 -6.59
C PRO A 15 8.04 19.90 -5.53
N LEU A 16 9.29 19.43 -5.47
CA LEU A 16 9.75 18.48 -4.45
C LEU A 16 9.69 19.04 -3.03
N ASP A 17 9.99 20.33 -2.84
CA ASP A 17 9.90 20.95 -1.52
C ASP A 17 8.48 20.93 -0.98
N TRP A 18 7.48 21.09 -1.86
CA TRP A 18 6.07 20.96 -1.46
C TRP A 18 5.75 19.56 -0.92
N TRP A 19 6.27 18.51 -1.56
CA TRP A 19 6.07 17.12 -1.11
C TRP A 19 6.75 16.85 0.23
N ALA A 20 7.98 17.34 0.43
CA ALA A 20 8.70 17.22 1.71
C ALA A 20 7.98 17.98 2.85
N VAL A 21 7.51 19.20 2.58
CA VAL A 21 6.72 19.99 3.54
C VAL A 21 5.40 19.31 3.88
N THR A 22 4.70 18.76 2.88
CA THR A 22 3.46 18.00 3.07
C THR A 22 3.68 16.78 3.95
N ALA A 23 4.79 16.05 3.74
CA ALA A 23 5.15 14.91 4.57
C ALA A 23 5.46 15.32 6.03
N THR A 24 6.15 16.44 6.21
CA THR A 24 6.45 17.01 7.55
C THR A 24 5.16 17.40 8.29
N ILE A 25 4.22 18.06 7.59
CA ILE A 25 2.93 18.45 8.16
C ILE A 25 2.13 17.21 8.57
N ALA A 26 2.04 16.20 7.70
CA ALA A 26 1.34 14.96 7.99
C ALA A 26 1.93 14.21 9.20
N THR A 27 3.27 14.17 9.31
CA THR A 27 4.00 13.59 10.45
C THR A 27 3.70 14.34 11.74
N THR A 28 3.67 15.67 11.69
CA THR A 28 3.37 16.52 12.85
C THR A 28 1.92 16.34 13.30
N GLN A 29 0.97 16.32 12.37
CA GLN A 29 -0.44 16.09 12.68
C GLN A 29 -0.64 14.71 13.30
N GLN A 30 -0.05 13.67 12.72
CA GLN A 30 -0.17 12.32 13.25
C GLN A 30 0.45 12.18 14.66
N ALA A 31 1.57 12.84 14.92
CA ALA A 31 2.22 12.83 16.22
C ALA A 31 1.35 13.42 17.36
N ARG A 32 0.33 14.25 17.03
CA ARG A 32 -0.63 14.79 18.00
C ARG A 32 -1.70 13.77 18.41
N PHE A 33 -1.96 12.77 17.58
CA PHE A 33 -3.02 11.78 17.79
C PHE A 33 -2.51 10.38 18.11
N ALA A 34 -1.28 10.04 17.72
CA ALA A 34 -0.73 8.69 17.88
C ALA A 34 0.03 8.51 19.20
N SER A 35 -0.30 7.44 19.93
CA SER A 35 0.58 6.90 20.98
C SER A 35 1.89 6.39 20.35
N SER A 36 2.97 6.42 21.13
CA SER A 36 4.38 6.36 20.69
C SER A 36 4.81 5.20 19.79
N GLN A 37 4.00 4.15 19.61
CA GLN A 37 4.41 2.93 18.90
C GLN A 37 4.23 2.96 17.36
N HIS A 38 3.48 3.90 16.78
CA HIS A 38 3.15 3.86 15.34
C HIS A 38 3.30 5.22 14.65
N ARG A 39 4.41 5.92 14.89
CA ARG A 39 4.67 7.24 14.28
C ARG A 39 5.18 7.11 12.84
N TYR A 40 4.79 8.02 11.95
CA TYR A 40 5.44 8.17 10.64
C TYR A 40 6.95 8.41 10.79
N PRO A 41 7.77 7.98 9.81
CA PRO A 41 9.15 8.42 9.74
C PRO A 41 9.20 9.94 9.50
N SER A 42 10.19 10.62 10.11
CA SER A 42 10.50 12.02 9.73
C SER A 42 11.01 12.04 8.31
N ILE A 43 10.38 12.84 7.44
CA ILE A 43 10.81 13.01 6.05
C ILE A 43 11.25 14.45 5.89
N ASP A 44 12.56 14.64 5.74
CA ASP A 44 13.15 15.98 5.61
C ASP A 44 13.40 16.33 4.12
N HIS A 45 13.32 15.34 3.23
CA HIS A 45 13.61 15.49 1.81
C HIS A 45 12.71 14.61 0.93
N ALA A 46 12.42 15.08 -0.28
CA ALA A 46 11.72 14.35 -1.32
C ALA A 46 12.60 14.27 -2.59
N GLU A 47 12.62 13.09 -3.21
CA GLU A 47 13.41 12.80 -4.41
C GLU A 47 12.50 12.39 -5.56
N LEU A 48 12.90 12.72 -6.79
CA LEU A 48 12.22 12.25 -8.00
C LEU A 48 12.66 10.81 -8.32
N ILE A 49 11.70 9.93 -8.59
CA ILE A 49 11.95 8.59 -9.15
C ILE A 49 11.30 8.41 -10.52
N GLU A 50 12.00 7.70 -11.40
CA GLU A 50 11.51 7.42 -12.76
C GLU A 50 10.50 6.27 -12.80
N ARG A 51 10.62 5.29 -11.90
CA ARG A 51 9.83 4.05 -11.95
C ARG A 51 9.30 3.65 -10.57
N GLY A 52 8.07 3.18 -10.57
CA GLY A 52 7.38 2.72 -9.37
C GLY A 52 6.40 3.76 -8.81
N PRO A 53 5.62 3.38 -7.80
CA PRO A 53 4.69 4.29 -7.13
C PRO A 53 5.44 5.24 -6.19
N THR A 54 4.84 6.40 -5.93
CA THR A 54 5.28 7.31 -4.86
C THR A 54 5.29 6.56 -3.52
N ARG A 55 6.43 6.57 -2.82
CA ARG A 55 6.66 5.78 -1.61
C ARG A 55 7.80 6.35 -0.77
N VAL A 56 7.88 5.94 0.49
CA VAL A 56 9.07 6.22 1.32
C VAL A 56 10.15 5.18 1.05
N GLU A 57 11.34 5.64 0.68
CA GLU A 57 12.54 4.82 0.52
C GLU A 57 13.54 5.12 1.64
N ARG A 58 14.45 4.18 1.93
CA ARG A 58 15.60 4.45 2.80
C ARG A 58 16.82 4.65 1.93
N ARG A 59 17.39 5.85 1.95
CA ARG A 59 18.65 6.20 1.29
C ARG A 59 19.80 6.08 2.28
N SER A 60 20.93 5.56 1.83
CA SER A 60 22.16 5.62 2.62
C SER A 60 22.83 6.96 2.34
N VAL A 61 22.97 7.79 3.37
CA VAL A 61 23.71 9.05 3.32
C VAL A 61 24.76 8.95 4.41
N ASN A 62 26.04 8.98 4.02
CA ASN A 62 27.18 8.90 4.96
C ASN A 62 27.01 7.77 5.99
N THR A 63 26.70 6.55 5.54
CA THR A 63 26.44 5.33 6.34
C THR A 63 25.14 5.32 7.18
N ALA A 64 24.42 6.44 7.30
CA ALA A 64 23.11 6.48 7.94
C ALA A 64 21.99 6.19 6.94
N ALA A 65 21.00 5.38 7.34
CA ALA A 65 19.80 5.13 6.53
C ALA A 65 18.74 6.20 6.83
N VAL A 66 18.60 7.16 5.92
CA VAL A 66 17.65 8.28 6.02
C VAL A 66 16.40 7.96 5.20
N PRO A 67 15.18 8.08 5.78
CA PRO A 67 13.95 7.94 5.03
C PRO A 67 13.73 9.17 4.13
N VAL A 68 13.41 8.93 2.85
CA VAL A 68 13.16 9.96 1.84
C VAL A 68 11.85 9.64 1.14
N LEU A 69 11.06 10.66 0.84
CA LEU A 69 9.85 10.49 0.03
C LEU A 69 10.24 10.45 -1.46
N ALA A 70 10.23 9.27 -2.05
CA ALA A 70 10.42 9.08 -3.47
C ALA A 70 9.10 9.36 -4.20
N VAL A 71 9.06 10.42 -5.00
CA VAL A 71 7.89 10.88 -5.75
C VAL A 71 8.05 10.53 -7.22
N ARG A 72 7.03 9.88 -7.78
CA ARG A 72 7.01 9.55 -9.21
C ARG A 72 6.88 10.83 -10.04
N ARG A 73 7.60 10.91 -11.17
CA ARG A 73 7.54 12.08 -12.07
C ARG A 73 6.12 12.50 -12.46
N THR A 74 5.27 11.54 -12.83
CA THR A 74 3.87 11.84 -13.17
C THR A 74 3.14 12.48 -12.00
N ASP A 75 3.30 11.92 -10.80
CA ASP A 75 2.60 12.40 -9.60
C ASP A 75 3.11 13.80 -9.21
N LEU A 76 4.40 14.06 -9.39
CA LEU A 76 4.99 15.37 -9.18
C LEU A 76 4.45 16.41 -10.16
N GLU A 77 4.27 16.06 -11.43
CA GLU A 77 3.75 16.96 -12.45
C GLU A 77 2.25 17.22 -12.30
N THR A 78 1.47 16.23 -11.85
CA THR A 78 0.00 16.29 -11.85
C THR A 78 -0.63 16.59 -10.48
N HIS A 79 0.04 16.26 -9.38
CA HIS A 79 -0.56 16.28 -8.04
C HIS A 79 0.16 17.17 -7.02
N THR A 80 1.19 17.90 -7.44
CA THR A 80 1.82 18.91 -6.57
C THR A 80 0.82 20.02 -6.26
N GLY A 81 0.65 20.32 -4.97
CA GLY A 81 -0.28 21.37 -4.52
C GLY A 81 -1.74 20.92 -4.40
N THR A 82 -2.05 19.66 -4.67
CA THR A 82 -3.43 19.17 -4.70
C THR A 82 -3.75 18.23 -3.53
N ALA A 83 -5.03 17.99 -3.29
CA ALA A 83 -5.49 17.03 -2.29
C ALA A 83 -5.05 15.59 -2.65
N GLU A 84 -4.99 15.25 -3.94
CA GLU A 84 -4.46 13.98 -4.41
C GLU A 84 -2.98 13.79 -3.99
N GLY A 85 -2.14 14.82 -4.12
CA GLY A 85 -0.75 14.75 -3.68
C GLY A 85 -0.63 14.55 -2.18
N GLN A 86 -1.50 15.20 -1.39
CA GLN A 86 -1.59 14.98 0.05
C GLN A 86 -2.01 13.53 0.37
N TRP A 87 -3.00 12.99 -0.35
CA TRP A 87 -3.44 11.61 -0.21
C TRP A 87 -2.29 10.63 -0.47
N LEU A 88 -1.55 10.80 -1.57
CA LEU A 88 -0.39 9.97 -1.92
C LEU A 88 0.70 10.03 -0.85
N THR A 89 0.98 11.23 -0.33
CA THR A 89 1.98 11.45 0.72
C THR A 89 1.61 10.70 2.01
N VAL A 90 0.37 10.88 2.50
CA VAL A 90 -0.10 10.23 3.73
C VAL A 90 -0.16 8.71 3.55
N HIS A 91 -0.63 8.24 2.40
CA HIS A 91 -0.66 6.82 2.10
C HIS A 91 0.77 6.21 2.10
N ALA A 92 1.74 6.90 1.48
CA ALA A 92 3.14 6.48 1.48
C ALA A 92 3.74 6.44 2.91
N LEU A 93 3.48 7.45 3.72
CA LEU A 93 3.93 7.52 5.11
C LEU A 93 3.30 6.42 5.99
N SER A 94 2.02 6.11 5.78
CA SER A 94 1.32 5.02 6.46
C SER A 94 1.96 3.66 6.18
N TRP A 95 2.32 3.41 4.93
CA TRP A 95 3.09 2.21 4.56
C TRP A 95 4.50 2.20 5.16
N ALA A 96 5.14 3.36 5.27
CA ALA A 96 6.50 3.48 5.79
C ALA A 96 6.65 3.08 7.26
N ARG A 97 5.55 3.01 8.03
CA ARG A 97 5.53 2.46 9.39
C ARG A 97 5.84 0.95 9.42
N TYR A 98 5.61 0.25 8.31
CA TYR A 98 5.82 -1.18 8.19
C TYR A 98 7.16 -1.51 7.51
N PRO A 99 7.82 -2.62 7.90
CA PRO A 99 9.02 -3.10 7.20
C PRO A 99 8.79 -3.31 5.69
N LEU A 100 9.79 -3.00 4.86
CA LEU A 100 9.71 -3.11 3.39
C LEU A 100 9.23 -4.49 2.89
N ARG A 101 9.62 -5.58 3.57
CA ARG A 101 9.18 -6.95 3.25
C ARG A 101 7.66 -7.15 3.32
N GLN A 102 6.95 -6.26 4.01
CA GLN A 102 5.50 -6.29 4.18
C GLN A 102 4.75 -5.39 3.18
N HIS A 103 5.47 -4.57 2.40
CA HIS A 103 4.89 -3.73 1.34
C HIS A 103 4.48 -4.55 0.11
N ARG A 104 4.88 -5.83 0.09
CA ARG A 104 4.39 -6.82 -0.86
C ARG A 104 3.81 -7.98 -0.05
N PRO A 105 2.76 -8.63 -0.56
CA PRO A 105 2.12 -9.71 0.18
C PRO A 105 2.98 -10.98 0.27
N GLY A 106 4.01 -11.13 -0.56
CA GLY A 106 5.01 -12.20 -0.44
C GLY A 106 4.41 -13.60 -0.59
N TYR A 107 3.66 -13.86 -1.66
CA TYR A 107 2.96 -15.13 -1.85
C TYR A 107 3.84 -16.31 -2.29
N THR A 108 5.12 -16.08 -2.56
CA THR A 108 6.04 -17.12 -3.06
C THR A 108 6.17 -18.29 -2.09
N THR A 109 6.45 -18.03 -0.82
CA THR A 109 6.59 -19.08 0.21
C THR A 109 5.34 -19.95 0.36
N PRO A 110 4.12 -19.40 0.58
CA PRO A 110 2.94 -20.24 0.69
C PRO A 110 2.61 -20.99 -0.61
N ILE A 111 2.86 -20.40 -1.79
CA ILE A 111 2.69 -21.09 -3.07
C ILE A 111 3.63 -22.29 -3.17
N LEU A 112 4.90 -22.15 -2.78
CA LEU A 112 5.86 -23.26 -2.77
C LEU A 112 5.42 -24.39 -1.84
N LEU A 113 4.88 -24.08 -0.66
CA LEU A 113 4.33 -25.10 0.26
C LEU A 113 3.16 -25.86 -0.38
N LEU A 114 2.25 -25.16 -1.06
CA LEU A 114 1.13 -25.79 -1.76
C LEU A 114 1.60 -26.65 -2.95
N LEU A 115 2.63 -26.21 -3.68
CA LEU A 115 3.25 -26.99 -4.75
C LEU A 115 3.95 -28.24 -4.21
N LEU A 116 4.67 -28.14 -3.09
CA LEU A 116 5.26 -29.29 -2.42
C LEU A 116 4.20 -30.28 -1.92
N ALA A 117 3.09 -29.77 -1.35
CA ALA A 117 1.96 -30.61 -0.98
C ALA A 117 1.39 -31.37 -2.19
N LEU A 118 1.23 -30.69 -3.33
CA LEU A 118 0.78 -31.31 -4.58
C LEU A 118 1.76 -32.39 -5.05
N LEU A 119 3.07 -32.14 -5.00
CA LEU A 119 4.09 -33.13 -5.36
C LEU A 119 4.00 -34.36 -4.44
N CYS A 120 3.86 -34.17 -3.12
CA CYS A 120 3.64 -35.26 -2.18
C CYS A 120 2.38 -36.07 -2.51
N THR A 121 1.26 -35.42 -2.88
CA THR A 121 0.06 -36.13 -3.32
C THR A 121 0.26 -36.88 -4.63
N ILE A 122 1.06 -36.38 -5.58
CA ILE A 122 1.32 -37.09 -6.83
C ILE A 122 2.15 -38.35 -6.54
N THR A 123 3.16 -38.26 -5.66
CA THR A 123 4.00 -39.41 -5.27
C THR A 123 3.24 -40.52 -4.54
N THR A 124 2.05 -40.25 -4.00
CA THR A 124 1.23 -41.31 -3.36
C THR A 124 0.51 -42.21 -4.36
N PHE A 125 0.37 -41.76 -5.62
CA PHE A 125 -0.32 -42.49 -6.69
C PHE A 125 0.65 -43.14 -7.70
N THR A 126 1.97 -43.05 -7.48
CA THR A 126 2.97 -43.77 -8.26
C THR A 126 3.18 -45.18 -7.72
N ASP A 127 3.20 -46.18 -8.61
CA ASP A 127 3.15 -47.60 -8.25
C ASP A 127 4.32 -48.11 -7.40
N ASP A 128 5.48 -47.44 -7.44
CA ASP A 128 6.72 -47.89 -6.79
C ASP A 128 6.80 -47.67 -5.26
N ASN A 129 5.83 -47.01 -4.63
CA ASN A 129 5.91 -46.66 -3.20
C ASN A 129 5.17 -47.67 -2.30
N ASP A 130 5.87 -48.20 -1.28
CA ASP A 130 5.26 -49.03 -0.23
C ASP A 130 4.22 -48.22 0.60
N SER A 131 3.26 -48.95 1.16
CA SER A 131 2.12 -48.47 1.96
C SER A 131 2.51 -47.47 3.05
N ALA A 132 3.62 -47.71 3.77
CA ALA A 132 4.14 -46.78 4.79
C ALA A 132 4.62 -45.46 4.18
N GLY A 133 5.32 -45.51 3.03
CA GLY A 133 5.78 -44.33 2.30
C GLY A 133 4.63 -43.48 1.77
N ARG A 134 3.56 -44.13 1.27
CA ARG A 134 2.33 -43.46 0.84
C ARG A 134 1.65 -42.73 2.01
N LEU A 135 1.56 -43.35 3.18
CA LEU A 135 0.95 -42.73 4.37
C LEU A 135 1.77 -41.52 4.84
N VAL A 136 3.10 -41.63 4.89
CA VAL A 136 3.99 -40.51 5.24
C VAL A 136 3.83 -39.35 4.25
N ALA A 137 3.77 -39.63 2.95
CA ALA A 137 3.59 -38.61 1.93
C ALA A 137 2.21 -37.93 2.01
N LEU A 138 1.14 -38.65 2.32
CA LEU A 138 -0.19 -38.07 2.57
C LEU A 138 -0.21 -37.18 3.81
N VAL A 139 0.40 -37.62 4.91
CA VAL A 139 0.51 -36.81 6.14
C VAL A 139 1.31 -35.54 5.87
N ALA A 140 2.45 -35.64 5.19
CA ALA A 140 3.26 -34.48 4.80
C ALA A 140 2.48 -33.53 3.89
N ALA A 141 1.74 -34.05 2.89
CA ALA A 141 0.91 -33.25 2.00
C ALA A 141 -0.18 -32.48 2.78
N ALA A 142 -0.84 -33.12 3.74
CA ALA A 142 -1.85 -32.47 4.56
C ALA A 142 -1.27 -31.30 5.37
N PHE A 143 -0.14 -31.50 6.06
CA PHE A 143 0.52 -30.43 6.81
C PHE A 143 1.01 -29.28 5.93
N LEU A 144 1.62 -29.60 4.78
CA LEU A 144 2.10 -28.60 3.82
C LEU A 144 0.94 -27.81 3.19
N ALA A 145 -0.17 -28.49 2.87
CA ALA A 145 -1.36 -27.85 2.29
C ALA A 145 -2.03 -26.91 3.31
N THR A 146 -2.29 -27.40 4.53
CA THR A 146 -2.91 -26.60 5.59
C THR A 146 -2.01 -25.43 6.00
N GLY A 147 -0.71 -25.68 6.18
CA GLY A 147 0.26 -24.64 6.52
C GLY A 147 0.41 -23.59 5.42
N GLY A 148 0.51 -24.02 4.16
CA GLY A 148 0.57 -23.13 2.99
C GLY A 148 -0.70 -22.28 2.84
N ALA A 149 -1.89 -22.89 2.96
CA ALA A 149 -3.17 -22.20 2.89
C ALA A 149 -3.36 -21.20 4.04
N TRP A 150 -3.03 -21.59 5.26
CA TRP A 150 -3.07 -20.70 6.42
C TRP A 150 -2.12 -19.52 6.24
N LEU A 151 -0.87 -19.77 5.84
CA LEU A 151 0.12 -18.72 5.62
C LEU A 151 -0.31 -17.76 4.49
N LEU A 152 -0.89 -18.29 3.42
CA LEU A 152 -1.45 -17.49 2.32
C LEU A 152 -2.56 -16.57 2.82
N ARG A 153 -3.53 -17.12 3.55
CA ARG A 153 -4.66 -16.37 4.14
C ARG A 153 -4.14 -15.31 5.09
N TYR A 154 -3.22 -15.67 5.98
CA TYR A 154 -2.63 -14.75 6.96
C TYR A 154 -1.90 -13.58 6.28
N ARG A 155 -1.03 -13.86 5.31
CA ARG A 155 -0.30 -12.81 4.57
C ARG A 155 -1.24 -11.90 3.78
N ARG A 156 -2.25 -12.48 3.12
CA ARG A 156 -3.26 -11.73 2.37
C ARG A 156 -4.08 -10.83 3.29
N HIS A 157 -4.55 -11.34 4.43
CA HIS A 157 -5.32 -10.57 5.40
C HIS A 157 -4.51 -9.40 5.98
N ARG A 158 -3.28 -9.66 6.41
CA ARG A 158 -2.38 -8.61 6.92
C ARG A 158 -2.06 -7.55 5.88
N PHE A 159 -1.86 -7.93 4.63
CA PHE A 159 -1.63 -6.97 3.56
C PHE A 159 -2.87 -6.11 3.32
N GLN A 160 -4.06 -6.75 3.26
CA GLN A 160 -5.35 -6.07 3.14
C GLN A 160 -5.55 -5.05 4.25
N GLU A 161 -5.47 -5.46 5.52
CA GLU A 161 -5.62 -4.57 6.68
C GLU A 161 -4.72 -3.33 6.60
N ARG A 162 -3.47 -3.48 6.16
CA ARG A 162 -2.53 -2.36 6.02
C ARG A 162 -2.89 -1.42 4.88
N THR A 163 -3.23 -1.97 3.70
CA THR A 163 -3.76 -1.16 2.59
C THR A 163 -4.98 -0.38 3.07
N TRP A 164 -5.82 -1.04 3.85
CA TRP A 164 -7.06 -0.48 4.35
C TRP A 164 -6.85 0.63 5.37
N ALA A 165 -5.92 0.45 6.31
CA ALA A 165 -5.52 1.48 7.24
C ALA A 165 -4.94 2.70 6.50
N ALA A 166 -4.00 2.47 5.56
CA ALA A 166 -3.37 3.54 4.78
C ALA A 166 -4.38 4.34 3.94
N ASP A 167 -5.33 3.66 3.28
CA ASP A 167 -6.41 4.32 2.53
C ASP A 167 -7.26 5.19 3.44
N THR A 168 -7.60 4.68 4.63
CA THR A 168 -8.46 5.39 5.58
C THR A 168 -7.76 6.63 6.11
N GLU A 169 -6.50 6.50 6.50
CA GLU A 169 -5.69 7.63 6.98
C GLU A 169 -5.53 8.69 5.89
N ALA A 170 -5.18 8.29 4.67
CA ALA A 170 -5.02 9.22 3.55
C ALA A 170 -6.34 9.91 3.19
N THR A 171 -7.45 9.18 3.15
CA THR A 171 -8.78 9.75 2.88
C THR A 171 -9.26 10.65 4.01
N SER A 172 -8.92 10.37 5.27
CA SER A 172 -9.29 11.25 6.38
C SER A 172 -8.60 12.62 6.32
N VAL A 173 -7.42 12.70 5.68
CA VAL A 173 -6.65 13.93 5.54
C VAL A 173 -7.00 14.69 4.25
N ALA A 174 -7.07 13.99 3.12
CA ALA A 174 -7.23 14.60 1.80
C ALA A 174 -8.67 14.54 1.25
N GLY A 175 -9.57 13.84 1.93
CA GLY A 175 -10.97 13.67 1.53
C GLY A 175 -11.21 12.50 0.56
N LEU A 176 -12.49 12.17 0.39
CA LEU A 176 -12.94 11.09 -0.50
C LEU A 176 -12.71 11.42 -1.97
N ALA A 177 -12.95 12.67 -2.38
CA ALA A 177 -12.81 13.09 -3.78
C ALA A 177 -11.39 12.85 -4.32
N ALA A 178 -10.36 13.17 -3.53
CA ALA A 178 -8.97 12.90 -3.88
C ALA A 178 -8.69 11.39 -4.05
N ALA A 179 -9.27 10.56 -3.18
CA ALA A 179 -9.16 9.11 -3.28
C ALA A 179 -9.85 8.57 -4.55
N GLU A 180 -11.01 9.12 -4.92
CA GLU A 180 -11.71 8.77 -6.16
C GLU A 180 -10.89 9.11 -7.40
N THR A 181 -10.31 10.30 -7.47
CA THR A 181 -9.44 10.69 -8.59
C THR A 181 -8.26 9.73 -8.75
N LEU A 182 -7.57 9.39 -7.66
CA LEU A 182 -6.39 8.53 -7.69
C LEU A 182 -6.68 7.05 -7.89
N LEU A 183 -7.82 6.58 -7.40
CA LEU A 183 -8.26 5.20 -7.50
C LEU A 183 -9.29 5.04 -8.63
N THR A 184 -9.37 5.93 -9.61
CA THR A 184 -10.16 5.66 -10.82
C THR A 184 -9.24 4.98 -11.85
N PRO A 185 -9.55 3.76 -12.32
CA PRO A 185 -8.74 3.10 -13.33
C PRO A 185 -8.75 3.91 -14.63
N ALA A 186 -7.57 4.18 -15.20
CA ALA A 186 -7.40 4.97 -16.42
C ALA A 186 -7.93 4.30 -17.69
N SER A 187 -8.32 3.02 -17.63
CA SER A 187 -8.84 2.27 -18.77
C SER A 187 -10.07 1.44 -18.38
N PRO A 188 -11.21 1.57 -19.07
CA PRO A 188 -12.33 0.65 -18.90
C PRO A 188 -11.89 -0.77 -19.32
N GLU A 189 -12.10 -1.77 -18.45
CA GLU A 189 -11.81 -3.16 -18.78
C GLU A 189 -12.79 -3.67 -19.84
N LEU A 190 -12.37 -3.68 -21.11
CA LEU A 190 -13.23 -3.96 -22.27
C LEU A 190 -13.71 -5.43 -22.38
N TYR A 191 -13.20 -6.36 -21.57
CA TYR A 191 -13.68 -7.76 -21.53
C TYR A 191 -13.51 -8.37 -20.12
N LYS A 192 -14.59 -8.45 -19.33
CA LYS A 192 -14.63 -9.22 -18.08
C LYS A 192 -15.44 -10.49 -18.29
N THR A 193 -14.78 -11.66 -18.22
CA THR A 193 -15.51 -12.93 -18.11
C THR A 193 -16.06 -13.10 -16.68
N ALA A 194 -17.01 -14.03 -16.48
CA ALA A 194 -17.55 -14.32 -15.15
C ALA A 194 -16.46 -14.65 -14.10
N VAL A 195 -15.36 -15.29 -14.55
CA VAL A 195 -14.19 -15.59 -13.71
C VAL A 195 -13.47 -14.30 -13.29
N HIS A 196 -13.31 -13.32 -14.18
CA HIS A 196 -12.70 -12.03 -13.84
C HIS A 196 -13.56 -11.27 -12.83
N SER A 197 -14.88 -11.26 -13.02
CA SER A 197 -15.82 -10.66 -12.07
C SER A 197 -15.77 -11.35 -10.70
N TRP A 198 -15.77 -12.69 -10.67
CA TRP A 198 -15.65 -13.46 -9.44
C TRP A 198 -14.31 -13.19 -8.74
N ILE A 199 -13.18 -13.21 -9.46
CA ILE A 199 -11.86 -12.87 -8.91
C ILE A 199 -11.85 -11.45 -8.33
N ASN A 200 -12.40 -10.47 -9.07
CA ASN A 200 -12.42 -9.07 -8.64
C ASN A 200 -13.33 -8.85 -7.42
N GLN A 201 -14.44 -9.58 -7.30
CA GLN A 201 -15.28 -9.57 -6.11
C GLN A 201 -14.54 -10.08 -4.87
N HIS A 202 -13.68 -11.09 -5.03
CA HIS A 202 -12.93 -11.67 -3.92
C HIS A 202 -11.61 -10.94 -3.63
N ARG A 203 -11.09 -10.14 -4.57
CA ARG A 203 -9.89 -9.31 -4.36
C ARG A 203 -10.27 -7.96 -3.75
N THR A 204 -10.23 -7.89 -2.42
CA THR A 204 -10.58 -6.68 -1.67
C THR A 204 -9.54 -5.55 -1.69
N THR A 205 -8.38 -5.76 -2.32
CA THR A 205 -7.36 -4.72 -2.57
C THR A 205 -7.41 -4.19 -4.00
N THR A 206 -8.36 -4.64 -4.82
CA THR A 206 -8.60 -4.02 -6.13
C THR A 206 -9.04 -2.57 -5.94
N VAL A 207 -8.75 -1.76 -6.95
CA VAL A 207 -9.09 -0.34 -7.00
C VAL A 207 -10.59 -0.13 -6.71
N ASP A 208 -11.47 -0.85 -7.42
CA ASP A 208 -12.93 -0.80 -7.21
C ASP A 208 -13.37 -1.22 -5.80
N ALA A 209 -12.76 -2.25 -5.21
CA ALA A 209 -13.10 -2.70 -3.86
C ALA A 209 -12.65 -1.68 -2.80
N ARG A 210 -11.48 -1.06 -2.99
CA ARG A 210 -10.96 -0.01 -2.10
C ARG A 210 -11.89 1.21 -2.12
N LEU A 211 -12.29 1.65 -3.31
CA LEU A 211 -13.22 2.78 -3.48
C LEU A 211 -14.60 2.50 -2.89
N ARG A 212 -15.21 1.35 -3.19
CA ARG A 212 -16.52 0.99 -2.64
C ARG A 212 -16.54 1.10 -1.12
N ARG A 213 -15.50 0.58 -0.46
CA ARG A 213 -15.38 0.63 0.99
C ARG A 213 -15.13 2.04 1.52
N LEU A 214 -14.32 2.86 0.85
CA LEU A 214 -14.12 4.26 1.26
C LEU A 214 -15.45 5.03 1.21
N ARG A 215 -16.26 4.82 0.16
CA ARG A 215 -17.60 5.40 0.03
C ARG A 215 -18.55 4.96 1.14
N THR A 216 -18.56 3.67 1.50
CA THR A 216 -19.42 3.14 2.59
C THR A 216 -19.07 3.80 3.92
N ARG A 217 -17.77 3.92 4.22
CA ARG A 217 -17.32 4.57 5.46
C ARG A 217 -17.65 6.06 5.51
N SER A 218 -17.51 6.78 4.40
CA SER A 218 -17.90 8.20 4.37
C SER A 218 -19.39 8.39 4.58
N SER A 219 -20.25 7.50 4.05
CA SER A 219 -21.70 7.58 4.30
C SER A 219 -22.07 7.29 5.75
N GLU A 220 -21.41 6.33 6.40
CA GLU A 220 -21.62 6.02 7.83
C GLU A 220 -21.24 7.20 8.73
N THR A 221 -20.11 7.87 8.42
CA THR A 221 -19.64 9.02 9.21
C THR A 221 -20.55 10.24 9.07
N CYS A 222 -21.15 10.42 7.89
CA CYS A 222 -22.10 11.52 7.64
C CYS A 222 -23.46 11.25 8.32
N GLY A 223 -23.92 10.00 8.33
CA GLY A 223 -25.16 9.60 9.01
C GLY A 223 -25.11 9.74 10.54
N SER A 224 -23.94 9.51 11.15
CA SER A 224 -23.76 9.64 12.60
C SER A 224 -23.70 11.08 13.14
N LEU A 225 -23.62 12.08 12.26
CA LEU A 225 -23.60 13.51 12.64
C LEU A 225 -24.95 14.20 12.45
N SER A 226 -25.96 13.46 11.97
CA SER A 226 -27.32 13.93 11.71
C SER A 226 -28.37 13.40 12.69
N GLU A 227 -27.94 12.70 13.74
CA GLU A 227 -28.75 12.32 14.92
C GLU A 227 -28.30 13.12 16.15
#